data_AF-A0A1J5IXN2-F1
#
_entry.id   AF-A0A1J5IXN2-F1
#
_cell.length_a   1.000
_cell.length_b   1.000
_cell.length_c   1.000
_cell.angle_alpha   90.00
_cell.angle_beta   90.00
_cell.angle_gamma   90.00
#
_symmetry.space_group_name_H-M   'P 1'
#
loop_
_entity.id
_entity.type
_entity.pdbx_description
1 polymer ?
#
loop_
_entity_poly.entity_id
_entity_poly.type
_entity_poly.pdbx_seq_one_letter_code
_entity_poly.pdbx_strand_id
1 'polypeptide(L)'
;MKVSDIYTQLNNARAAHKVWVARAEAMVEGMPIEKEQIPLLHTDCVFGKWYYGEGQAVRNLPAYATIEKPHQALHSTYFKIFKCLFDEPDVSMFGKLLGKQKKAKEEQLTEAKTLIVHLRKQSDDICETLDALEDQIRRAVQAQQKARQKNDAVAADINKQLNQTIDDLSKL
;
A
#
# COMPACT_ATOMS: atom_id res chain seq x y z
N MET A 1 11.88 -11.46 -8.39
CA MET A 1 10.75 -10.56 -8.69
C MET A 1 11.15 -9.60 -9.80
N LYS A 2 10.34 -9.47 -10.86
CA LYS A 2 10.56 -8.49 -11.92
C LYS A 2 10.07 -7.12 -11.44
N VAL A 3 10.62 -6.04 -12.00
CA VAL A 3 10.15 -4.66 -11.69
C VAL A 3 8.67 -4.48 -12.06
N SER A 4 8.19 -5.14 -13.11
CA SER A 4 6.77 -5.18 -13.49
C SER A 4 5.86 -5.73 -12.39
N ASP A 5 6.34 -6.74 -11.66
CA ASP A 5 5.58 -7.37 -10.59
C ASP A 5 5.43 -6.39 -9.43
N ILE A 6 6.50 -5.64 -9.12
CA ILE A 6 6.47 -4.58 -8.10
C ILE A 6 5.43 -3.51 -8.46
N TYR A 7 5.46 -2.99 -9.69
CA TYR A 7 4.47 -2.00 -10.12
C TYR A 7 3.04 -2.51 -10.07
N THR A 8 2.82 -3.78 -10.40
CA THR A 8 1.51 -4.42 -10.28
C THR A 8 1.04 -4.42 -8.82
N GLN A 9 1.92 -4.76 -7.87
CA GLN A 9 1.58 -4.76 -6.44
C GLN A 9 1.28 -3.35 -5.92
N LEU A 10 2.06 -2.33 -6.30
CA LEU A 10 1.80 -0.94 -5.90
C LEU A 10 0.45 -0.43 -6.45
N ASN A 11 0.12 -0.75 -7.70
CA ASN A 11 -1.18 -0.40 -8.30
C ASN A 11 -2.35 -1.08 -7.59
N ASN A 12 -2.23 -2.39 -7.35
CA ASN A 12 -3.26 -3.15 -6.64
C ASN A 12 -3.46 -2.63 -5.22
N ALA A 13 -2.38 -2.22 -4.54
CA ALA A 13 -2.44 -1.62 -3.22
C ALA A 13 -3.22 -0.30 -3.23
N ARG A 14 -2.92 0.62 -4.15
CA ARG A 14 -3.68 1.88 -4.30
C ARG A 14 -5.17 1.63 -4.52
N ALA A 15 -5.51 0.69 -5.40
CA ALA A 15 -6.90 0.34 -5.67
C ALA A 15 -7.59 -0.26 -4.43
N ALA A 16 -6.93 -1.20 -3.75
CA ALA A 16 -7.49 -1.88 -2.58
C ALA A 16 -7.81 -0.92 -1.42
N HIS A 17 -6.92 0.04 -1.12
CA HIS A 17 -7.16 1.00 -0.04
C HIS A 17 -8.32 1.95 -0.35
N LYS A 18 -8.46 2.41 -1.61
CA LYS A 18 -9.63 3.18 -2.06
C LYS A 18 -10.93 2.37 -1.94
N VAL A 19 -10.88 1.09 -2.29
CA VAL A 19 -12.03 0.18 -2.15
C VAL A 19 -12.42 0.03 -0.67
N TRP A 20 -11.46 -0.01 0.26
CA TRP A 20 -11.80 -0.07 1.68
C TRP A 20 -12.46 1.20 2.20
N VAL A 21 -12.02 2.37 1.74
CA VAL A 21 -12.71 3.63 2.05
C VAL A 21 -14.16 3.58 1.60
N ALA A 22 -14.40 3.19 0.33
CA ALA A 22 -15.76 3.08 -0.21
C ALA A 22 -16.62 2.06 0.55
N ARG A 23 -16.02 0.94 1.00
CA ARG A 23 -16.71 -0.05 1.84
C ARG A 23 -17.08 0.52 3.20
N ALA A 24 -16.19 1.28 3.84
CA ALA A 24 -16.49 1.92 5.12
C ALA A 24 -17.65 2.92 5.01
N GLU A 25 -17.68 3.68 3.91
CA GLU A 25 -18.79 4.59 3.59
C GLU A 25 -20.11 3.85 3.44
N ALA A 26 -20.12 2.78 2.63
CA ALA A 26 -21.30 1.93 2.45
C ALA A 26 -21.80 1.34 3.79
N MET A 27 -20.90 0.88 4.67
CA MET A 27 -21.27 0.35 5.98
C MET A 27 -21.94 1.41 6.86
N VAL A 28 -21.43 2.65 6.85
CA VAL A 28 -22.01 3.77 7.62
C VAL A 28 -23.37 4.21 7.05
N GLU A 29 -23.60 4.00 5.76
CA GLU A 29 -24.89 4.22 5.11
C GLU A 29 -25.90 3.07 5.37
N GLY A 30 -25.48 2.02 6.07
CA GLY A 30 -26.34 0.89 6.44
C GLY A 30 -26.45 -0.18 5.35
N MET A 31 -25.55 -0.19 4.36
CA MET A 31 -25.48 -1.29 3.41
C MET A 31 -25.04 -2.59 4.10
N PRO A 32 -25.58 -3.75 3.69
CA PRO A 32 -25.24 -5.04 4.28
C PRO A 32 -23.77 -5.37 4.08
N ILE A 33 -23.21 -6.10 5.05
CA ILE A 33 -21.80 -6.48 5.04
C ILE A 33 -21.57 -7.78 4.28
N GLU A 34 -20.58 -7.76 3.39
CA GLU A 34 -20.00 -8.95 2.79
C GLU A 34 -18.75 -9.41 3.56
N LYS A 35 -18.40 -10.70 3.47
CA LYS A 35 -17.26 -11.29 4.19
C LYS A 35 -15.95 -10.56 3.92
N GLU A 36 -15.78 -10.05 2.71
CA GLU A 36 -14.61 -9.33 2.23
C GLU A 36 -14.47 -7.93 2.85
N GLN A 37 -15.47 -7.47 3.61
CA GLN A 37 -15.48 -6.20 4.33
C GLN A 37 -15.16 -6.36 5.83
N ILE A 38 -14.90 -7.59 6.30
CA ILE A 38 -14.42 -7.82 7.66
C ILE A 38 -12.99 -7.25 7.78
N PRO A 39 -12.70 -6.45 8.83
CA PRO A 39 -11.36 -5.91 9.05
C PRO A 39 -10.30 -7.00 9.15
N LEU A 40 -9.19 -6.81 8.45
CA LEU A 40 -7.99 -7.65 8.59
C LEU A 40 -6.91 -6.89 9.36
N LEU A 41 -5.93 -7.60 9.92
CA LEU A 41 -4.68 -6.97 10.35
C LEU A 41 -3.92 -6.44 9.13
N HIS A 42 -3.15 -5.36 9.33
CA HIS A 42 -2.37 -4.75 8.25
C HIS A 42 -1.32 -5.70 7.65
N THR A 43 -0.87 -6.69 8.40
CA THR A 43 0.05 -7.73 7.93
C THR A 43 -0.64 -8.81 7.09
N ASP A 44 -1.96 -8.97 7.23
CA ASP A 44 -2.69 -10.11 6.68
C ASP A 44 -3.39 -9.78 5.35
N CYS A 45 -3.50 -8.49 5.01
CA CYS A 45 -4.01 -8.07 3.72
C CYS A 45 -3.02 -8.44 2.59
N VAL A 46 -3.52 -8.49 1.35
CA VAL A 46 -2.69 -8.88 0.18
C VAL A 46 -1.44 -8.00 0.08
N PHE A 47 -1.60 -6.69 0.26
CA PHE A 47 -0.48 -5.76 0.26
C PHE A 47 0.45 -5.95 1.45
N GLY A 48 -0.08 -6.17 2.66
CA GLY A 48 0.69 -6.45 3.87
C GLY A 48 1.59 -7.67 3.73
N LYS A 49 1.03 -8.77 3.22
CA LYS A 49 1.79 -9.99 2.93
C LYS A 49 2.93 -9.75 1.95
N TRP A 50 2.69 -8.92 0.92
CA TRP A 50 3.75 -8.51 0.01
C TRP A 50 4.78 -7.61 0.71
N TYR A 51 4.35 -6.60 1.46
CA TYR A 51 5.20 -5.64 2.19
C TYR A 51 6.11 -6.32 3.21
N TYR A 52 5.63 -7.31 3.96
CA TYR A 52 6.49 -8.05 4.89
C TYR A 52 7.22 -9.23 4.24
N GLY A 53 6.87 -9.58 3.00
CA GLY A 53 7.46 -10.66 2.21
C GLY A 53 8.33 -10.16 1.05
N GLU A 54 7.90 -10.43 -0.18
CA GLU A 54 8.69 -10.15 -1.40
C GLU A 54 9.02 -8.65 -1.60
N GLY A 55 8.17 -7.76 -1.10
CA GLY A 55 8.37 -6.31 -1.14
C GLY A 55 9.65 -5.84 -0.44
N GLN A 56 10.20 -6.64 0.47
CA GLN A 56 11.47 -6.32 1.14
C GLN A 56 12.65 -6.20 0.16
N ALA A 57 12.52 -6.68 -1.08
CA ALA A 57 13.49 -6.46 -2.14
C ALA A 57 13.78 -4.96 -2.41
N VAL A 58 12.85 -4.07 -2.08
CA VAL A 58 13.00 -2.60 -2.24
C VAL A 58 13.12 -1.87 -0.90
N ARG A 59 13.35 -2.57 0.22
CA ARG A 59 13.41 -1.98 1.58
C ARG A 59 14.48 -0.91 1.78
N ASN A 60 15.52 -0.91 0.95
CA ASN A 60 16.61 0.07 1.03
C ASN A 60 16.20 1.44 0.45
N LEU A 61 15.04 1.52 -0.21
CA LEU A 61 14.50 2.78 -0.70
C LEU A 61 13.80 3.52 0.46
N PRO A 62 14.14 4.79 0.75
CA PRO A 62 13.59 5.52 1.90
C PRO A 62 12.06 5.56 1.96
N ALA A 63 11.38 5.66 0.81
CA ALA A 63 9.92 5.68 0.75
C ALA A 63 9.27 4.35 1.19
N TYR A 64 10.02 3.26 1.22
CA TYR A 64 9.50 1.96 1.67
C TYR A 64 9.09 1.98 3.14
N ALA A 65 9.95 2.52 4.00
CA ALA A 65 9.71 2.57 5.44
C ALA A 65 8.57 3.54 5.81
N THR A 66 8.30 4.54 4.97
CA THR A 66 7.25 5.54 5.24
C THR A 66 5.84 4.99 5.07
N ILE A 67 5.68 3.84 4.41
CA ILE A 67 4.36 3.22 4.14
C ILE A 67 3.76 2.57 5.38
N GLU A 68 4.59 2.01 6.27
CA GLU A 68 4.11 1.15 7.37
C GLU A 68 3.15 1.86 8.32
N LYS A 69 3.53 3.08 8.75
CA LYS A 69 2.74 3.86 9.69
C LYS A 69 1.34 4.22 9.16
N PRO A 70 1.17 4.85 7.99
CA PRO A 70 -0.17 5.15 7.46
C PRO A 70 -0.95 3.87 7.13
N HIS A 71 -0.29 2.79 6.71
CA HIS A 71 -0.92 1.49 6.47
C HIS A 71 -1.51 0.88 7.77
N GLN A 72 -0.74 0.83 8.85
CA GLN A 72 -1.21 0.37 10.15
C GLN A 72 -2.37 1.26 10.67
N ALA A 73 -2.23 2.58 10.51
CA ALA A 73 -3.23 3.54 10.97
C ALA A 73 -4.57 3.37 10.23
N LEU A 74 -4.53 3.16 8.91
CA LEU A 74 -5.72 2.91 8.10
C LEU A 74 -6.49 1.68 8.59
N HIS A 75 -5.79 0.56 8.78
CA HIS A 75 -6.40 -0.68 9.29
C HIS A 75 -6.99 -0.50 10.70
N SER A 76 -6.28 0.21 11.58
CA SER A 76 -6.77 0.50 12.92
C SER A 76 -8.06 1.33 12.88
N THR A 77 -8.11 2.37 12.05
CA THR A 77 -9.31 3.20 11.88
C THR A 77 -10.46 2.39 11.29
N TYR A 78 -10.21 1.55 10.29
CA TYR A 78 -11.22 0.70 9.69
C TYR A 78 -11.85 -0.24 10.73
N PHE A 79 -11.03 -0.85 11.58
CA PHE A 79 -11.49 -1.69 12.67
C PHE A 79 -12.34 -0.93 13.69
N LYS A 80 -11.98 0.32 14.02
CA LYS A 80 -12.79 1.18 14.91
C LYS A 80 -14.16 1.47 14.30
N ILE A 81 -14.22 1.80 13.01
CA ILE A 81 -15.50 2.00 12.30
C ILE A 81 -16.35 0.75 12.41
N PHE A 82 -15.78 -0.41 12.12
CA PHE A 82 -16.49 -1.68 12.23
C PHE A 82 -17.03 -1.91 13.65
N LYS A 83 -16.23 -1.69 14.68
CA LYS A 83 -16.69 -1.80 16.07
C LYS A 83 -17.81 -0.83 16.41
N CYS A 84 -17.72 0.44 16.02
CA CYS A 84 -18.77 1.43 16.25
C CYS A 84 -20.13 0.99 15.66
N LEU A 85 -20.11 0.25 14.55
CA LEU A 85 -21.32 -0.15 13.83
C LEU A 85 -21.87 -1.52 14.27
N PHE A 86 -21.02 -2.43 14.76
CA PHE A 86 -21.39 -3.85 14.95
C PHE A 86 -21.13 -4.41 16.36
N ASP A 87 -20.48 -3.71 17.29
CA ASP A 87 -20.48 -4.13 18.69
C ASP A 87 -21.88 -3.89 19.28
N GLU A 88 -22.61 -4.96 19.62
CA GLU A 88 -23.92 -4.86 20.25
C GLU A 88 -23.80 -4.34 21.69
N PRO A 89 -24.65 -3.40 22.13
CA PRO A 89 -24.80 -3.10 23.55
C PRO A 89 -25.41 -4.33 24.25
N ASP A 90 -24.72 -4.80 25.30
CA ASP A 90 -25.03 -6.01 26.07
C ASP A 90 -26.55 -6.20 26.28
N VAL A 91 -27.08 -7.26 25.67
CA VAL A 91 -28.50 -7.69 25.69
C VAL A 91 -29.04 -7.97 27.09
N SER A 92 -28.17 -7.99 28.12
CA SER A 92 -28.55 -8.09 29.52
C SER A 92 -29.38 -6.89 30.04
N MET A 93 -29.51 -5.79 29.27
CA MET A 93 -30.26 -4.58 29.65
C MET A 93 -31.59 -4.37 28.90
N PHE A 94 -32.14 -5.39 28.22
CA PHE A 94 -33.25 -5.23 27.26
C PHE A 94 -34.65 -4.97 27.84
N GLY A 95 -34.83 -4.94 29.17
CA GLY A 95 -36.15 -4.81 29.76
C GLY A 95 -36.76 -3.39 29.77
N LYS A 96 -35.99 -2.30 29.65
CA LYS A 96 -36.49 -0.95 30.01
C LYS A 96 -35.99 0.26 29.19
N LEU A 97 -35.36 0.10 28.01
CA LEU A 97 -34.51 1.19 27.48
C LEU A 97 -34.53 1.50 25.97
N LEU A 98 -35.68 1.38 25.30
CA LEU A 98 -35.81 1.68 23.85
C LEU A 98 -35.38 3.12 23.46
N GLY A 99 -35.58 4.12 24.34
CA GLY A 99 -35.23 5.52 24.05
C GLY A 99 -33.73 5.84 24.13
N LYS A 100 -32.96 5.23 25.05
CA LYS A 100 -31.51 5.49 25.16
C LYS A 100 -30.71 4.74 24.08
N GLN A 101 -31.22 3.60 23.60
CA GLN A 101 -30.58 2.88 22.49
C GLN A 101 -30.56 3.68 21.19
N LYS A 102 -31.65 4.40 20.87
CA LYS A 102 -31.70 5.25 19.67
C LYS A 102 -30.63 6.34 19.70
N LYS A 103 -30.49 7.05 20.82
CA LYS A 103 -29.47 8.09 21.00
C LYS A 103 -28.04 7.53 20.92
N ALA A 104 -27.78 6.40 21.57
CA ALA A 104 -26.48 5.73 21.51
C ALA A 104 -26.12 5.32 20.06
N LYS A 105 -27.10 4.83 19.29
CA LYS A 105 -26.91 4.48 17.88
C LYS A 105 -26.64 5.70 16.99
N GLU A 106 -27.30 6.83 17.26
CA GLU A 106 -27.04 8.10 16.56
C GLU A 106 -25.63 8.64 16.87
N GLU A 107 -25.17 8.53 18.12
CA GLU A 107 -23.81 8.89 18.54
C GLU A 107 -22.76 7.99 17.87
N GLN A 108 -22.97 6.66 17.85
CA GLN A 108 -22.11 5.69 17.16
C GLN A 108 -21.98 5.98 15.66
N LEU A 109 -23.10 6.29 14.99
CA LEU A 109 -23.08 6.66 13.57
C LEU A 109 -22.33 7.97 13.32
N THR A 110 -22.44 8.94 14.22
CA THR A 110 -21.72 10.22 14.13
C THR A 110 -20.22 10.02 14.31
N GLU A 111 -19.83 9.17 15.26
CA GLU A 111 -18.43 8.77 15.47
C GLU A 111 -17.87 8.04 14.24
N ALA A 112 -18.60 7.05 13.70
CA ALA A 112 -18.20 6.31 12.51
C ALA A 112 -18.01 7.22 11.29
N LYS A 113 -18.90 8.21 11.08
CA LYS A 113 -18.75 9.24 10.04
C LYS A 113 -17.49 10.09 10.22
N THR A 114 -17.16 10.42 11.46
CA THR A 114 -15.91 11.17 11.76
C THR A 114 -14.68 10.33 11.44
N LEU A 115 -14.71 9.04 11.81
CA LEU A 115 -13.63 8.10 11.50
C LEU A 115 -13.44 7.88 10.00
N ILE A 116 -14.49 7.95 9.18
CA ILE A 116 -14.36 7.88 7.70
C ILE A 116 -13.48 9.01 7.16
N VAL A 117 -13.57 10.22 7.71
CA VAL A 117 -12.72 11.34 7.28
C VAL A 117 -11.24 11.01 7.53
N HIS A 118 -10.93 10.41 8.69
CA HIS A 118 -9.58 9.96 9.01
C HIS A 118 -9.14 8.81 8.09
N LEU A 119 -10.04 7.85 7.82
CA LEU A 119 -9.76 6.72 6.96
C LEU A 119 -9.42 7.16 5.52
N ARG A 120 -10.18 8.12 4.98
CA ARG A 120 -9.90 8.75 3.67
C ARG A 120 -8.51 9.36 3.64
N LYS A 121 -8.19 10.21 4.63
CA LYS A 121 -6.88 10.86 4.69
C LYS A 121 -5.74 9.84 4.79
N GLN A 122 -5.91 8.79 5.60
CA GLN A 122 -4.93 7.72 5.72
C GLN A 122 -4.77 6.94 4.39
N SER A 123 -5.85 6.72 3.65
CA SER A 123 -5.78 6.10 2.32
C SER A 123 -5.02 6.98 1.33
N ASP A 124 -5.22 8.29 1.37
CA ASP A 124 -4.48 9.25 0.54
C ASP A 124 -2.99 9.25 0.92
N ASP A 125 -2.65 9.28 2.21
CA ASP A 125 -1.27 9.21 2.70
C ASP A 125 -0.57 7.93 2.23
N ILE A 126 -1.26 6.78 2.23
CA ILE A 126 -0.72 5.54 1.66
C ILE A 126 -0.47 5.71 0.15
N CYS A 127 -1.42 6.26 -0.61
CA CYS A 127 -1.22 6.47 -2.05
C CYS A 127 0.00 7.37 -2.33
N GLU A 128 0.15 8.46 -1.59
CA GLU A 128 1.30 9.36 -1.70
C GLU A 128 2.64 8.64 -1.42
N THR A 129 2.69 7.81 -0.37
CA THR A 129 3.90 7.03 -0.05
C THR A 129 4.20 5.94 -1.09
N LEU A 130 3.18 5.32 -1.68
CA LEU A 130 3.33 4.35 -2.76
C LEU A 130 3.85 5.00 -4.05
N ASP A 131 3.38 6.21 -4.36
CA ASP A 131 3.85 6.98 -5.52
C ASP A 131 5.33 7.39 -5.33
N ALA A 132 5.69 7.83 -4.13
CA ALA A 132 7.09 8.14 -3.80
C ALA A 132 8.00 6.90 -3.93
N LEU A 133 7.54 5.72 -3.49
CA LEU A 133 8.27 4.47 -3.67
C LEU A 133 8.41 4.10 -5.15
N GLU A 134 7.34 4.23 -5.92
CA GLU A 134 7.34 3.97 -7.37
C GLU A 134 8.36 4.84 -8.09
N ASP A 135 8.42 6.13 -7.77
CA ASP A 135 9.39 7.08 -8.32
C ASP A 135 10.83 6.72 -7.96
N GLN A 136 11.08 6.31 -6.72
CA GLN A 136 12.41 5.86 -6.29
C GLN A 136 12.84 4.60 -7.04
N ILE A 137 11.95 3.63 -7.23
CA ILE A 137 12.21 2.43 -8.03
C ILE A 137 12.53 2.81 -9.48
N ARG A 138 11.72 3.68 -10.08
CA ARG A 138 11.89 4.14 -11.47
C ARG A 138 13.26 4.80 -11.66
N ARG A 139 13.66 5.69 -10.74
CA ARG A 139 14.98 6.35 -10.76
C ARG A 139 16.13 5.34 -10.60
N ALA A 140 16.00 4.39 -9.68
CA ALA A 140 17.00 3.35 -9.46
C ALA A 140 17.20 2.47 -10.72
N VAL A 141 16.11 2.04 -11.36
CA VAL A 141 16.14 1.26 -12.59
C VAL A 141 16.81 2.03 -13.73
N GLN A 142 16.46 3.31 -13.91
CA GLN A 142 17.09 4.16 -14.94
C GLN A 142 18.58 4.36 -14.68
N ALA A 143 18.99 4.58 -13.42
CA ALA A 143 20.39 4.73 -13.06
C ALA A 143 21.18 3.45 -13.36
N GLN A 144 20.62 2.27 -13.04
CA GLN A 144 21.22 0.97 -13.34
C GLN A 144 21.35 0.73 -14.84
N GLN A 145 20.33 1.08 -15.62
CA GLN A 145 20.36 0.95 -17.08
C GLN A 145 21.44 1.84 -17.71
N LYS A 146 21.56 3.10 -17.27
CA LYS A 146 22.60 4.02 -17.74
C LYS A 146 24.01 3.52 -17.38
N ALA A 147 24.19 3.03 -16.15
CA ALA A 147 25.46 2.46 -15.72
C ALA A 147 25.85 1.23 -16.57
N ARG A 148 24.87 0.35 -16.84
CA ARG A 148 25.07 -0.81 -17.71
C ARG A 148 25.45 -0.41 -19.14
N GLN A 149 24.71 0.52 -19.74
CA GLN A 149 25.01 1.02 -21.09
C GLN A 149 26.42 1.63 -21.17
N LYS A 150 26.85 2.37 -20.13
CA LYS A 150 28.21 2.92 -20.05
C LYS A 150 29.25 1.80 -19.99
N ASN A 151 29.05 0.78 -19.17
CA ASN A 151 29.98 -0.34 -19.05
C ASN A 151 30.07 -1.13 -20.36
N ASP A 152 28.94 -1.38 -21.01
CA ASP A 152 28.89 -2.08 -22.31
C ASP A 152 29.63 -1.28 -23.39
N ALA A 153 29.49 0.06 -23.40
CA ALA A 153 30.21 0.94 -24.33
C ALA A 153 31.73 0.92 -24.09
N VAL A 154 32.17 0.96 -22.82
CA VAL A 154 33.61 0.86 -22.48
C VAL A 154 34.16 -0.51 -22.89
N ALA A 155 33.44 -1.60 -22.64
CA ALA A 155 33.86 -2.93 -23.04
C ALA A 155 33.99 -3.06 -24.57
N ALA A 156 33.06 -2.48 -25.32
CA ALA A 156 33.12 -2.43 -26.78
C ALA A 156 34.35 -1.66 -27.29
N ASP A 157 34.68 -0.52 -26.67
CA ASP A 157 35.85 0.28 -27.02
C ASP A 157 37.16 -0.47 -26.73
N ILE A 158 37.29 -1.11 -25.56
CA ILE A 158 38.46 -1.93 -25.21
C ILE A 158 38.65 -3.07 -26.23
N ASN A 159 37.57 -3.79 -26.58
CA ASN A 159 37.65 -4.86 -27.56
C ASN A 159 38.09 -4.35 -28.94
N LYS A 160 37.61 -3.17 -29.35
CA LYS A 160 38.04 -2.54 -30.60
C LYS A 160 39.53 -2.20 -30.58
N GLN A 161 40.02 -1.60 -29.49
CA GLN A 161 41.44 -1.25 -29.34
C GLN A 161 42.35 -2.48 -29.33
N LEU A 162 41.95 -3.55 -28.64
CA LEU A 162 42.68 -4.82 -28.63
C LEU A 162 42.77 -5.43 -30.03
N ASN A 163 41.66 -5.49 -30.76
CA ASN A 163 41.64 -6.01 -32.12
C ASN A 163 42.51 -5.19 -33.07
N GLN A 164 42.50 -3.85 -32.93
CA GLN A 164 43.37 -2.98 -33.72
C GLN A 164 44.85 -3.22 -33.39
N THR A 165 45.19 -3.36 -32.10
CA THR A 165 46.56 -3.64 -31.67
C THR A 165 47.05 -5.00 -32.20
N ILE A 166 46.18 -6.03 -32.18
CA ILE A 166 46.50 -7.35 -32.73
C ILE A 166 46.75 -7.26 -34.25
N ASP A 167 45.90 -6.54 -34.98
CA ASP A 167 46.05 -6.32 -36.43
C ASP A 167 47.36 -5.59 -36.75
N ASP A 168 47.69 -4.53 -36.00
CA ASP A 168 48.93 -3.77 -36.15
C ASP A 168 50.17 -4.63 -35.89
N LEU A 169 50.15 -5.48 -34.85
CA LEU A 169 51.24 -6.42 -34.55
C LEU A 169 51.39 -7.51 -35.62
N SER A 170 50.31 -7.93 -36.27
CA SER A 170 50.36 -8.96 -37.31
C SER A 170 50.99 -8.50 -38.63
N LYS A 171 51.17 -7.18 -38.81
CA LYS A 171 51.75 -6.55 -40.00
C LYS A 171 53.24 -6.23 -39.85
N LEU A 172 53.83 -6.44 -38.68
CA LEU A 172 55.27 -6.31 -38.39
C LEU A 172 56.01 -7.61 -38.72
#